data_AF-A0A4Y2WLU5-F1
#
_entry.id   AF-A0A4Y2WLU5-F1
#
_cell.length_a   1.000
_cell.length_b   1.000
_cell.length_c   1.000
_cell.angle_alpha   90.00
_cell.angle_beta   90.00
_cell.angle_gamma   90.00
#
_symmetry.space_group_name_H-M   'P 1'
#
loop_
_entity.id
_entity.type
_entity.pdbx_description
1 polymer ?
#
loop_
_entity_poly.entity_id
_entity_poly.type
_entity_poly.pdbx_seq_one_letter_code
_entity_poly.pdbx_strand_id
1 'polypeptide(L)'
;MPWTRTMDEKFEMLLAMMKEMKAGQEEMKASQEKMKASQEKMKAGLEKKMEAGQERMEQVQEEMKDLIRAGKEEMRTHVESQVKGIKDHVDECIGRMEEEVQDVKGKIEEVQGEVHMKIEEVKSEVQEKMSDLERRLSDLETRPNNVPANPELMYSRPTVKPLTFDGLTSWTVFKTQFNVVSSTNGWTDFVKASLLVASLRGSAAEVLQGIPADKLTDLTTVEKALESRFGDSHLTQFYRTELKTRRQKPEESLQVLAADVERLMSLAYAECPPDVRESLAAQYFIDAIRDEDTQHSTRLMDAKDLKSALAYSMKYEAARTVLKTSRHARSMEIEDNNSRERDDKLESLFNRLEKLLSSSVDGKKNTPQRKSSVTCWRCNNRKTNTRQSCGAKVAFSE
;
A
#
# COMPACT_ATOMS: atom_id res chain seq x y z
N MET A 1 32.00 -121.30 -45.65
CA MET A 1 30.96 -120.24 -45.81
C MET A 1 31.54 -118.91 -45.35
N PRO A 2 32.10 -118.06 -46.24
CA PRO A 2 32.74 -116.78 -45.87
C PRO A 2 31.75 -115.61 -45.66
N TRP A 3 30.48 -115.79 -46.05
CA TRP A 3 29.46 -114.74 -46.12
C TRP A 3 28.81 -114.39 -44.77
N THR A 4 28.90 -115.25 -43.75
CA THR A 4 28.30 -115.00 -42.43
C THR A 4 29.13 -114.06 -41.57
N ARG A 5 30.46 -114.22 -41.55
CA ARG A 5 31.40 -113.33 -40.81
C ARG A 5 31.36 -111.88 -41.28
N THR A 6 31.28 -111.67 -42.59
CA THR A 6 31.21 -110.33 -43.19
C THR A 6 29.86 -109.64 -42.98
N MET A 7 28.78 -110.40 -42.75
CA MET A 7 27.48 -109.84 -42.34
C MET A 7 27.47 -109.46 -40.86
N ASP A 8 28.06 -110.29 -39.98
CA ASP A 8 28.16 -110.00 -38.55
C ASP A 8 29.00 -108.75 -38.27
N GLU A 9 30.14 -108.56 -38.95
CA GLU A 9 30.97 -107.36 -38.84
C GLU A 9 30.23 -106.07 -39.26
N LYS A 10 29.40 -106.15 -40.32
CA LYS A 10 28.57 -105.03 -40.76
C LYS A 10 27.45 -104.72 -39.75
N PHE A 11 26.88 -105.74 -39.10
CA PHE A 11 25.82 -105.57 -38.11
C PHE A 11 26.36 -104.97 -36.81
N GLU A 12 27.54 -105.40 -36.35
CA GLU A 12 28.25 -104.81 -35.21
C GLU A 12 28.65 -103.34 -35.47
N MET A 13 29.11 -103.02 -36.68
CA MET A 13 29.40 -101.62 -37.07
C MET A 13 28.12 -100.75 -37.04
N LEU A 14 26.98 -101.32 -37.42
CA LEU A 14 25.68 -100.63 -37.40
C LEU A 14 25.14 -100.45 -35.97
N LEU A 15 25.36 -101.43 -35.08
CA LEU A 15 25.06 -101.32 -33.65
C LEU A 15 25.96 -100.30 -32.93
N ALA A 16 27.25 -100.25 -33.28
CA ALA A 16 28.18 -99.22 -32.80
C ALA A 16 27.74 -97.82 -33.23
N MET A 17 27.38 -97.63 -34.50
CA MET A 17 26.82 -96.37 -35.00
C MET A 17 25.52 -95.97 -34.27
N MET A 18 24.62 -96.92 -34.01
CA MET A 18 23.39 -96.65 -33.26
C MET A 18 23.68 -96.24 -31.81
N LYS A 19 24.68 -96.85 -31.15
CA LYS A 19 25.12 -96.47 -29.80
C LYS A 19 25.72 -95.05 -29.78
N GLU A 20 26.57 -94.72 -30.74
CA GLU A 20 27.14 -93.37 -30.88
C GLU A 20 26.07 -92.33 -31.16
N MET A 21 25.11 -92.63 -32.05
CA MET A 21 23.99 -91.74 -32.34
C MET A 21 23.11 -91.51 -31.09
N LYS A 22 22.86 -92.56 -30.31
CA LYS A 22 22.11 -92.46 -29.06
C LYS A 22 22.88 -91.67 -28.00
N ALA A 23 24.19 -91.90 -27.87
CA ALA A 23 25.04 -91.13 -26.97
C ALA A 23 25.08 -89.64 -27.36
N GLY A 24 25.27 -89.33 -28.65
CA GLY A 24 25.24 -87.96 -29.17
C GLY A 24 23.88 -87.28 -28.99
N GLN A 25 22.77 -88.03 -29.10
CA GLN A 25 21.43 -87.51 -28.83
C GLN A 25 21.23 -87.19 -27.35
N GLU A 26 21.71 -88.02 -26.43
CA GLU A 26 21.66 -87.76 -24.99
C GLU A 26 22.58 -86.58 -24.58
N GLU A 27 23.76 -86.45 -25.17
CA GLU A 27 24.63 -85.27 -24.96
C GLU A 27 23.99 -83.98 -25.49
N MET A 28 23.30 -84.04 -26.63
CA MET A 28 22.55 -82.91 -27.17
C MET A 28 21.41 -82.49 -26.25
N LYS A 29 20.63 -83.45 -25.71
CA LYS A 29 19.58 -83.16 -24.72
C LYS A 29 20.17 -82.53 -23.45
N ALA A 30 21.24 -83.10 -22.90
CA ALA A 30 21.91 -82.57 -21.72
C ALA A 30 22.47 -81.15 -21.95
N SER A 31 23.01 -80.89 -23.15
CA SER A 31 23.48 -79.55 -23.55
C SER A 31 22.32 -78.55 -23.67
N GLN A 32 21.19 -78.99 -24.22
CA GLN A 32 19.98 -78.17 -24.34
C GLN A 32 19.38 -77.84 -22.96
N GLU A 33 19.36 -78.80 -22.02
CA GLU A 33 18.91 -78.57 -20.65
C GLU A 33 19.82 -77.61 -19.89
N LYS A 34 21.15 -77.74 -20.01
CA LYS A 34 22.11 -76.79 -19.43
C LYS A 34 21.92 -75.38 -20.00
N MET A 35 21.66 -75.26 -21.31
CA MET A 35 21.36 -73.98 -21.95
C MET A 35 20.08 -73.35 -21.42
N LYS A 36 18.99 -74.14 -21.30
CA LYS A 36 17.72 -73.69 -20.70
C LYS A 36 17.92 -73.23 -19.26
N ALA A 37 18.64 -74.01 -18.45
CA ALA A 37 18.94 -73.65 -17.07
C ALA A 37 19.79 -72.37 -16.95
N SER A 38 20.74 -72.17 -17.87
CA SER A 38 21.53 -70.92 -17.95
C SER A 38 20.67 -69.72 -18.32
N GLN A 39 19.76 -69.89 -19.29
CA GLN A 39 18.81 -68.84 -19.71
C GLN A 39 17.82 -68.47 -18.60
N GLU A 40 17.30 -69.46 -17.87
CA GLU A 40 16.43 -69.27 -16.69
C GLU A 40 17.16 -68.48 -15.59
N LYS A 41 18.41 -68.86 -15.26
CA LYS A 41 19.23 -68.12 -14.29
C LYS A 41 19.50 -66.68 -14.71
N MET A 42 19.76 -66.45 -16.01
CA MET A 42 19.93 -65.10 -16.54
C MET A 42 18.63 -64.29 -16.43
N LYS A 43 17.48 -64.89 -16.77
CA LYS A 43 16.17 -64.26 -16.66
C LYS A 43 15.84 -63.89 -15.21
N ALA A 44 15.99 -64.83 -14.27
CA ALA A 44 15.76 -64.59 -12.85
C ALA A 44 16.72 -63.51 -12.29
N GLY A 45 17.98 -63.51 -12.71
CA GLY A 45 18.95 -62.48 -12.32
C GLY A 45 18.59 -61.08 -12.86
N LEU A 46 18.02 -61.00 -14.07
CA LEU A 46 17.52 -59.74 -14.64
C LEU A 46 16.26 -59.25 -13.92
N GLU A 47 15.32 -60.15 -13.64
CA GLU A 47 14.07 -59.86 -12.93
C GLU A 47 14.35 -59.30 -11.53
N LYS A 48 15.21 -59.97 -10.76
CA LYS A 48 15.65 -59.50 -9.44
C LYS A 48 16.33 -58.12 -9.48
N LYS A 49 17.08 -57.82 -10.54
CA LYS A 49 17.69 -56.49 -10.72
C LYS A 49 16.67 -55.41 -11.07
N MET A 50 15.60 -55.77 -11.79
CA MET A 50 14.50 -54.85 -12.09
C MET A 50 13.67 -54.58 -10.84
N GLU A 51 13.29 -55.60 -10.08
CA GLU A 51 12.59 -55.47 -8.80
C GLU A 51 13.37 -54.59 -7.82
N ALA A 52 14.64 -54.92 -7.58
CA ALA A 52 15.51 -54.09 -6.73
C ALA A 52 15.71 -52.67 -7.28
N GLY A 53 15.63 -52.48 -8.60
CA GLY A 53 15.66 -51.17 -9.24
C GLY A 53 14.40 -50.35 -8.98
N GLN A 54 13.24 -51.02 -9.03
CA GLN A 54 11.94 -50.44 -8.77
C GLN A 54 11.78 -50.07 -7.28
N GLU A 55 12.15 -50.96 -6.36
CA GLU A 55 12.14 -50.68 -4.91
C GLU A 55 12.99 -49.45 -4.56
N ARG A 56 14.19 -49.32 -5.15
CA ARG A 56 15.02 -48.12 -4.95
C ARG A 56 14.36 -46.86 -5.49
N MET A 57 13.62 -46.96 -6.60
CA MET A 57 12.91 -45.81 -7.17
C MET A 57 11.74 -45.38 -6.29
N GLU A 58 10.97 -46.35 -5.77
CA GLU A 58 9.88 -46.09 -4.83
C GLU A 58 10.41 -45.47 -3.53
N GLN A 59 11.53 -45.98 -3.00
CA GLN A 59 12.19 -45.39 -1.83
C GLN A 59 12.61 -43.93 -2.07
N VAL A 60 13.28 -43.64 -3.17
CA VAL A 60 13.68 -42.25 -3.51
C VAL A 60 12.47 -41.34 -3.67
N GLN A 61 11.36 -41.84 -4.22
CA GLN A 61 10.13 -41.07 -4.33
C GLN A 61 9.50 -40.77 -2.96
N GLU A 62 9.48 -41.72 -2.04
CA GLU A 62 8.97 -41.49 -0.68
C GLU A 62 9.87 -40.54 0.12
N GLU A 63 11.19 -40.72 0.06
CA GLU A 63 12.13 -39.78 0.70
C GLU A 63 11.95 -38.34 0.19
N MET A 64 11.72 -38.17 -1.11
CA MET A 64 11.46 -36.85 -1.70
C MET A 64 10.12 -36.25 -1.25
N LYS A 65 9.07 -37.06 -1.09
CA LYS A 65 7.78 -36.61 -0.53
C LYS A 65 7.93 -36.19 0.92
N ASP A 66 8.68 -36.94 1.72
CA ASP A 66 8.91 -36.65 3.13
C ASP A 66 9.73 -35.37 3.31
N LEU A 67 10.77 -35.15 2.50
CA LEU A 67 11.51 -33.88 2.47
C LEU A 67 10.63 -32.68 2.10
N ILE A 68 9.76 -32.83 1.11
CA ILE A 68 8.81 -31.77 0.73
C ILE A 68 7.82 -31.51 1.86
N ARG A 69 7.34 -32.55 2.55
CA ARG A 69 6.42 -32.41 3.69
C ARG A 69 7.10 -31.70 4.85
N ALA A 70 8.32 -32.11 5.19
CA ALA A 70 9.13 -31.49 6.26
C ALA A 70 9.41 -30.01 5.96
N GLY A 71 9.89 -29.67 4.76
CA GLY A 71 10.17 -28.28 4.39
C GLY A 71 8.91 -27.40 4.37
N LYS A 72 7.75 -27.95 4.00
CA LYS A 72 6.46 -27.23 4.11
C LYS A 72 6.07 -26.95 5.55
N GLU A 73 6.31 -27.89 6.46
CA GLU A 73 5.96 -27.74 7.87
C GLU A 73 6.90 -26.77 8.60
N GLU A 74 8.20 -26.81 8.30
CA GLU A 74 9.16 -25.82 8.79
C GLU A 74 8.80 -24.40 8.32
N MET A 75 8.43 -24.24 7.06
CA MET A 75 8.01 -22.93 6.55
C MET A 75 6.70 -22.47 7.18
N ARG A 76 5.73 -23.37 7.38
CA ARG A 76 4.48 -23.07 8.07
C ARG A 76 4.74 -22.57 9.50
N THR A 77 5.53 -23.31 10.27
CA THR A 77 5.84 -22.97 11.66
C THR A 77 6.64 -21.67 11.77
N HIS A 78 7.57 -21.41 10.85
CA HIS A 78 8.29 -20.13 10.79
C HIS A 78 7.34 -18.95 10.52
N VAL A 79 6.45 -19.07 9.54
CA VAL A 79 5.46 -18.03 9.21
C VAL A 79 4.49 -17.82 10.38
N GLU A 80 3.99 -18.90 10.99
CA GLU A 80 3.11 -18.80 12.17
C GLU A 80 3.80 -18.10 13.35
N SER A 81 5.08 -18.40 13.59
CA SER A 81 5.89 -17.72 14.61
C SER A 81 6.09 -16.24 14.31
N GLN A 82 6.40 -15.87 13.06
CA GLN A 82 6.53 -14.47 12.66
C GLN A 82 5.22 -13.69 12.80
N VAL A 83 4.12 -14.28 12.32
CA VAL A 83 2.79 -13.67 12.43
C VAL A 83 2.39 -13.50 13.89
N LYS A 84 2.67 -14.49 14.74
CA LYS A 84 2.43 -14.39 16.19
C LYS A 84 3.25 -13.27 16.83
N GLY A 85 4.55 -13.16 16.49
CA GLY A 85 5.40 -12.07 16.98
C GLY A 85 4.92 -10.68 16.55
N ILE A 86 4.48 -10.53 15.30
CA ILE A 86 3.89 -9.27 14.81
C ILE A 86 2.60 -8.95 15.59
N LYS A 87 1.73 -9.95 15.78
CA LYS A 87 0.50 -9.77 16.55
C LYS A 87 0.80 -9.30 17.97
N ASP A 88 1.73 -9.95 18.66
CA ASP A 88 2.08 -9.62 20.04
C ASP A 88 2.65 -8.20 20.13
N HIS A 89 3.46 -7.77 19.16
CA HIS A 89 3.97 -6.40 19.11
C HIS A 89 2.85 -5.37 18.86
N VAL A 90 1.89 -5.67 17.97
CA VAL A 90 0.74 -4.81 17.72
C VAL A 90 -0.14 -4.69 18.97
N ASP A 91 -0.43 -5.80 19.64
CA ASP A 91 -1.22 -5.81 20.88
C ASP A 91 -0.53 -4.97 21.98
N GLU A 92 0.80 -5.04 22.09
CA GLU A 92 1.59 -4.20 23.00
C GLU A 92 1.52 -2.70 22.64
N CYS A 93 1.64 -2.35 21.35
CA CYS A 93 1.50 -0.98 20.88
C CYS A 93 0.11 -0.41 21.18
N ILE A 94 -0.94 -1.21 20.94
CA ILE A 94 -2.32 -0.83 21.26
C ILE A 94 -2.46 -0.57 22.76
N GLY A 95 -1.94 -1.46 23.61
CA GLY A 95 -1.99 -1.28 25.07
C GLY A 95 -1.33 0.03 25.54
N ARG A 96 -0.17 0.39 24.99
CA ARG A 96 0.48 1.68 25.31
C ARG A 96 -0.35 2.88 24.86
N MET A 97 -0.94 2.82 23.67
CA MET A 97 -1.81 3.89 23.19
C MET A 97 -3.08 4.03 24.05
N GLU A 98 -3.67 2.92 24.48
CA GLU A 98 -4.83 2.94 25.37
C GLU A 98 -4.50 3.59 26.71
N GLU A 99 -3.33 3.32 27.28
CA GLU A 99 -2.83 3.95 28.51
C GLU A 99 -2.67 5.47 28.34
N GLU A 100 -2.00 5.92 27.26
CA GLU A 100 -1.84 7.35 26.96
C GLU A 100 -3.19 8.05 26.77
N VAL A 101 -4.15 7.40 26.11
CA VAL A 101 -5.51 7.94 25.92
C VAL A 101 -6.23 8.09 27.27
N GLN A 102 -6.08 7.13 28.20
CA GLN A 102 -6.68 7.25 29.54
C GLN A 102 -6.02 8.36 30.36
N ASP A 103 -4.70 8.53 30.28
CA ASP A 103 -3.98 9.62 30.96
C ASP A 103 -4.45 11.00 30.45
N VAL A 104 -4.53 11.18 29.13
CA VAL A 104 -5.05 12.42 28.53
C VAL A 104 -6.50 12.67 28.94
N LYS A 105 -7.33 11.62 28.97
CA LYS A 105 -8.72 11.74 29.42
C LYS A 105 -8.80 12.22 30.87
N GLY A 106 -7.99 11.68 31.78
CA GLY A 106 -7.91 12.12 33.17
C GLY A 106 -7.51 13.59 33.31
N LYS A 107 -6.50 14.03 32.54
CA LYS A 107 -6.07 15.45 32.51
C LYS A 107 -7.17 16.38 32.00
N ILE A 108 -7.96 15.95 31.02
CA ILE A 108 -9.10 16.72 30.51
C ILE A 108 -10.17 16.86 31.59
N GLU A 109 -10.50 15.79 32.31
CA GLU A 109 -11.47 15.82 33.41
C GLU A 109 -11.03 16.77 34.54
N GLU A 110 -9.73 16.77 34.88
CA GLU A 110 -9.14 17.70 35.86
C GLU A 110 -9.28 19.17 35.41
N VAL A 111 -8.87 19.48 34.17
CA VAL A 111 -8.99 20.84 33.60
C VAL A 111 -10.44 21.28 33.51
N GLN A 112 -11.37 20.39 33.16
CA GLN A 112 -12.80 20.70 33.17
C GLN A 112 -13.29 21.07 34.58
N GLY A 113 -12.84 20.36 35.61
CA GLY A 113 -13.13 20.67 37.01
C GLY A 113 -12.60 22.05 37.42
N GLU A 114 -11.34 22.38 37.09
CA GLU A 114 -10.75 23.68 37.39
C GLU A 114 -11.48 24.84 36.68
N VAL A 115 -11.80 24.68 35.40
CA VAL A 115 -12.54 25.67 34.63
C VAL A 115 -13.93 25.89 35.22
N HIS A 116 -14.62 24.83 35.61
CA HIS A 116 -15.92 24.94 36.25
C HIS A 116 -15.83 25.70 37.58
N MET A 117 -14.82 25.44 38.43
CA MET A 117 -14.64 26.20 39.67
C MET A 117 -14.40 27.69 39.41
N LYS A 118 -13.52 28.03 38.45
CA LYS A 118 -13.25 29.44 38.09
C LYS A 118 -14.49 30.15 37.53
N ILE A 119 -15.33 29.44 36.78
CA ILE A 119 -16.59 30.01 36.28
C ILE A 119 -17.53 30.34 37.45
N GLU A 120 -17.70 29.45 38.42
CA GLU A 120 -18.55 29.71 39.59
C GLU A 120 -17.98 30.81 40.51
N GLU A 121 -16.66 30.91 40.64
CA GLU A 121 -15.99 32.00 41.34
C GLU A 121 -16.27 33.35 40.67
N VAL A 122 -15.99 33.48 39.36
CA VAL A 122 -16.24 34.72 38.59
C VAL A 122 -17.72 35.09 38.61
N LYS A 123 -18.62 34.11 38.49
CA LYS A 123 -20.06 34.32 38.56
C LYS A 123 -20.48 34.90 39.92
N SER A 124 -19.90 34.39 41.01
CA SER A 124 -20.15 34.90 42.36
C SER A 124 -19.65 36.35 42.52
N GLU A 125 -18.45 36.67 42.05
CA GLU A 125 -17.91 38.05 42.07
C GLU A 125 -18.76 39.03 41.25
N VAL A 126 -19.20 38.61 40.05
CA VAL A 126 -20.05 39.44 39.19
C VAL A 126 -21.40 39.70 39.85
N GLN A 127 -21.99 38.68 40.50
CA GLN A 127 -23.26 38.82 41.20
C GLN A 127 -23.16 39.77 42.41
N GLU A 128 -22.06 39.71 43.16
CA GLU A 128 -21.79 40.65 44.25
C GLU A 128 -21.66 42.09 43.73
N LYS A 129 -20.88 42.30 42.65
CA LYS A 129 -20.73 43.63 42.03
C LYS A 129 -22.03 44.19 41.45
N MET A 130 -22.86 43.34 40.86
CA MET A 130 -24.21 43.74 40.41
C MET A 130 -25.06 44.21 41.60
N SER A 131 -25.03 43.47 42.71
CA SER A 131 -25.79 43.82 43.92
C SER A 131 -25.34 45.17 44.52
N ASP A 132 -24.03 45.45 44.55
CA ASP A 132 -23.53 46.77 44.99
C ASP A 132 -23.92 47.90 44.03
N LEU A 133 -23.87 47.66 42.71
CA LEU A 133 -24.29 48.64 41.71
C LEU A 133 -25.78 48.96 41.81
N GLU A 134 -26.65 47.96 42.00
CA GLU A 134 -28.09 48.15 42.21
C GLU A 134 -28.38 49.01 43.45
N ARG A 135 -27.65 48.78 44.55
CA ARG A 135 -27.74 49.60 45.77
C ARG A 135 -27.32 51.05 45.50
N ARG A 136 -26.18 51.26 44.81
CA ARG A 136 -25.68 52.61 44.46
C ARG A 136 -26.61 53.36 43.51
N LEU A 137 -27.26 52.66 42.58
CA LEU A 137 -28.28 53.23 41.70
C LEU A 137 -29.52 53.69 42.49
N SER A 138 -29.98 52.88 43.45
CA SER A 138 -31.10 53.22 44.33
C SER A 138 -30.81 54.46 45.20
N ASP A 139 -29.58 54.60 45.70
CA ASP A 139 -29.14 55.78 46.45
C ASP A 139 -29.08 57.06 45.58
N LEU A 140 -28.84 56.92 44.27
CA LEU A 140 -28.83 58.04 43.32
C LEU A 140 -30.25 58.47 42.92
N GLU A 141 -31.20 57.54 42.80
CA GLU A 141 -32.61 57.84 42.48
C GLU A 141 -33.36 58.56 43.62
N THR A 142 -32.92 58.40 44.87
CA THR A 142 -33.57 59.00 46.06
C THR A 142 -33.08 60.42 46.40
N ARG A 143 -32.05 60.93 45.71
CA ARG A 143 -31.50 62.28 45.93
C ARG A 143 -32.21 63.32 45.05
N PRO A 144 -32.72 64.44 45.59
CA PRO A 144 -33.32 65.49 44.76
C PRO A 144 -32.26 66.13 43.86
N ASN A 145 -32.53 66.14 42.55
CA ASN A 145 -31.69 66.76 41.54
C ASN A 145 -31.53 68.26 41.80
N ASN A 146 -30.30 68.69 42.07
CA ASN A 146 -29.81 70.02 41.72
C ASN A 146 -28.49 69.81 40.99
N VAL A 147 -28.55 69.69 39.67
CA VAL A 147 -27.39 69.76 38.79
C VAL A 147 -27.56 71.00 37.92
N PRO A 148 -26.63 71.98 37.98
CA PRO A 148 -26.56 73.02 36.97
C PRO A 148 -26.12 72.38 35.65
N ALA A 149 -26.79 72.74 34.56
CA ALA A 149 -26.36 72.38 33.22
C ALA A 149 -24.92 72.87 32.98
N ASN A 150 -23.97 71.93 32.90
CA ASN A 150 -22.62 72.20 32.43
C ASN A 150 -22.48 71.63 31.01
N PRO A 151 -22.33 72.47 29.98
CA PRO A 151 -22.00 72.03 28.64
C PRO A 151 -20.48 71.92 28.50
N GLU A 152 -19.98 70.72 28.15
CA GLU A 152 -18.62 70.32 27.72
C GLU A 152 -18.19 69.07 28.51
N LEU A 153 -18.04 67.87 27.93
CA LEU A 153 -17.25 67.51 26.76
C LEU A 153 -17.90 66.32 26.02
N MET A 154 -18.56 66.60 24.90
CA MET A 154 -18.91 65.59 23.89
C MET A 154 -17.67 65.37 23.00
N TYR A 155 -16.70 64.57 23.45
CA TYR A 155 -15.79 63.95 22.49
C TYR A 155 -16.61 62.92 21.73
N SER A 156 -17.06 63.28 20.54
CA SER A 156 -17.72 62.36 19.62
C SER A 156 -16.79 61.18 19.39
N ARG A 157 -17.12 60.02 19.98
CA ARG A 157 -16.46 58.75 19.67
C ARG A 157 -16.56 58.58 18.15
N PRO A 158 -15.44 58.44 17.42
CA PRO A 158 -15.49 58.25 15.97
C PRO A 158 -16.39 57.05 15.67
N THR A 159 -17.57 57.31 15.12
CA THR A 159 -18.51 56.25 14.76
C THR A 159 -18.05 55.70 13.42
N VAL A 160 -17.55 54.47 13.42
CA VAL A 160 -17.16 53.82 12.17
C VAL A 160 -18.44 53.58 11.36
N LYS A 161 -18.48 54.07 10.12
CA LYS A 161 -19.65 53.96 9.25
C LYS A 161 -20.00 52.48 9.00
N PRO A 162 -21.30 52.12 8.97
CA PRO A 162 -21.71 50.77 8.58
C PRO A 162 -21.23 50.44 7.17
N LEU A 163 -20.70 49.23 7.00
CA LEU A 163 -20.27 48.69 5.71
C LEU A 163 -21.49 48.34 4.85
N THR A 164 -21.35 48.31 3.54
CA THR A 164 -22.41 47.85 2.62
C THR A 164 -22.15 46.42 2.16
N PHE A 165 -23.20 45.62 2.03
CA PHE A 165 -23.13 44.26 1.50
C PHE A 165 -24.03 44.10 0.28
N ASP A 166 -23.45 43.77 -0.86
CA ASP A 166 -24.14 43.60 -2.14
C ASP A 166 -24.21 42.14 -2.61
N GLY A 167 -23.62 41.21 -1.84
CA GLY A 167 -23.54 39.79 -2.17
C GLY A 167 -22.36 39.39 -3.06
N LEU A 168 -21.46 40.31 -3.43
CA LEU A 168 -20.27 40.00 -4.23
C LEU A 168 -19.07 39.57 -3.38
N THR A 169 -18.95 40.13 -2.18
CA THR A 169 -17.97 39.69 -1.18
C THR A 169 -18.49 38.46 -0.42
N SER A 170 -17.59 37.60 0.08
CA SER A 170 -18.01 36.46 0.91
C SER A 170 -18.76 36.98 2.14
N TRP A 171 -19.91 36.36 2.42
CA TRP A 171 -20.74 36.66 3.59
C TRP A 171 -19.94 36.55 4.89
N THR A 172 -19.09 35.53 5.02
CA THR A 172 -18.22 35.31 6.18
C THR A 172 -17.30 36.52 6.43
N VAL A 173 -16.68 37.03 5.36
CA VAL A 173 -15.77 38.20 5.45
C VAL A 173 -16.54 39.45 5.88
N PHE A 174 -17.69 39.70 5.26
CA PHE A 174 -18.54 40.84 5.63
C PHE A 174 -19.02 40.73 7.08
N LYS A 175 -19.49 39.56 7.52
CA LYS A 175 -19.96 39.31 8.89
C LYS A 175 -18.85 39.56 9.92
N THR A 176 -17.63 39.12 9.67
CA THR A 176 -16.48 39.41 10.54
C THR A 176 -16.21 40.91 10.64
N GLN A 177 -16.17 41.62 9.51
CA GLN A 177 -15.94 43.07 9.52
C GLN A 177 -17.09 43.81 10.23
N PHE A 178 -18.33 43.44 9.98
CA PHE A 178 -19.52 43.99 10.63
C PHE A 178 -19.47 43.78 12.15
N ASN A 179 -19.08 42.59 12.61
CA ASN A 179 -18.92 42.29 14.03
C ASN A 179 -17.85 43.17 14.69
N VAL A 180 -16.70 43.35 14.05
CA VAL A 180 -15.63 44.26 14.55
C VAL A 180 -16.14 45.70 14.67
N VAL A 181 -16.84 46.20 13.65
CA VAL A 181 -17.43 47.55 13.66
C VAL A 181 -18.48 47.67 14.78
N SER A 182 -19.35 46.67 14.92
CA SER A 182 -20.41 46.66 15.93
C SER A 182 -19.85 46.67 17.35
N SER A 183 -18.80 45.89 17.62
CA SER A 183 -18.12 45.82 18.92
C SER A 183 -17.40 47.13 19.23
N THR A 184 -16.75 47.74 18.24
CA THR A 184 -16.06 49.03 18.39
C THR A 184 -17.04 50.16 18.73
N ASN A 185 -18.21 50.14 18.09
CA ASN A 185 -19.27 51.13 18.28
C ASN A 185 -20.21 50.80 19.46
N GLY A 186 -20.09 49.62 20.09
CA GLY A 186 -20.94 49.20 21.22
C GLY A 186 -22.40 48.99 20.85
N TRP A 187 -22.69 48.46 19.65
CA TRP A 187 -24.07 48.26 19.20
C TRP A 187 -24.75 47.11 19.97
N THR A 188 -25.99 47.35 20.40
CA THR A 188 -26.88 46.30 20.91
C THR A 188 -27.39 45.44 19.75
N ASP A 189 -27.87 44.23 20.02
CA ASP A 189 -28.31 43.31 18.96
C ASP A 189 -29.47 43.87 18.13
N PHE A 190 -30.35 44.67 18.73
CA PHE A 190 -31.39 45.42 18.01
C PHE A 190 -30.79 46.43 17.01
N VAL A 191 -29.77 47.18 17.43
CA VAL A 191 -29.07 48.16 16.58
C VAL A 191 -28.28 47.43 15.49
N LYS A 192 -27.64 46.30 15.81
CA LYS A 192 -26.97 45.43 14.83
C LYS A 192 -27.95 44.93 13.78
N ALA A 193 -29.11 44.42 14.16
CA ALA A 193 -30.12 43.93 13.21
C ALA A 193 -30.57 45.06 12.27
N SER A 194 -30.91 46.22 12.85
CA SER A 194 -31.35 47.39 12.08
C SER A 194 -30.28 47.87 11.10
N LEU A 195 -29.03 47.96 11.53
CA LEU A 195 -27.91 48.39 10.69
C LEU A 195 -27.53 47.32 9.66
N LEU A 196 -27.61 46.03 10.01
CA LEU A 196 -27.37 44.94 9.08
C LEU A 196 -28.37 44.99 7.92
N VAL A 197 -29.67 45.13 8.22
CA VAL A 197 -30.72 45.33 7.22
C VAL A 197 -30.46 46.58 6.38
N ALA A 198 -30.10 47.70 7.02
CA ALA A 198 -29.79 48.96 6.34
C ALA A 198 -28.50 48.92 5.50
N SER A 199 -27.61 47.97 5.77
CA SER A 199 -26.35 47.74 5.06
C SER A 199 -26.52 46.90 3.78
N LEU A 200 -27.62 46.16 3.63
CA LEU A 200 -27.85 45.31 2.46
C LEU A 200 -28.19 46.13 1.21
N ARG A 201 -27.58 45.79 0.08
CA ARG A 201 -27.80 46.38 -1.24
C ARG A 201 -27.91 45.27 -2.29
N GLY A 202 -28.42 45.59 -3.48
CA GLY A 202 -28.47 44.66 -4.60
C GLY A 202 -29.13 43.32 -4.27
N SER A 203 -28.49 42.21 -4.68
CA SER A 203 -29.00 40.85 -4.49
C SER A 203 -29.11 40.46 -3.01
N ALA A 204 -28.27 41.04 -2.14
CA ALA A 204 -28.33 40.78 -0.71
C ALA A 204 -29.60 41.37 -0.07
N ALA A 205 -30.08 42.52 -0.55
CA ALA A 205 -31.32 43.12 -0.06
C ALA A 205 -32.57 42.29 -0.40
N GLU A 206 -32.53 41.49 -1.47
CA GLU A 206 -33.65 40.62 -1.85
C GLU A 206 -33.94 39.54 -0.80
N VAL A 207 -32.96 39.16 0.03
CA VAL A 207 -33.15 38.21 1.14
C VAL A 207 -34.24 38.69 2.11
N LEU A 208 -34.36 40.02 2.27
CA LEU A 208 -35.33 40.62 3.18
C LEU A 208 -36.79 40.32 2.79
N GLN A 209 -37.07 40.01 1.52
CA GLN A 209 -38.42 39.66 1.06
C GLN A 209 -38.92 38.34 1.67
N GLY A 210 -38.01 37.45 2.05
CA GLY A 210 -38.34 36.15 2.67
C GLY A 210 -38.53 36.23 4.20
N ILE A 211 -38.29 37.39 4.82
CA ILE A 211 -38.33 37.57 6.27
C ILE A 211 -39.56 38.40 6.66
N PRO A 212 -40.42 37.91 7.58
CA PRO A 212 -41.52 38.71 8.12
C PRO A 212 -41.03 40.01 8.76
N ALA A 213 -41.78 41.10 8.55
CA ALA A 213 -41.36 42.45 8.97
C ALA A 213 -41.11 42.58 10.48
N ASP A 214 -41.89 41.86 11.31
CA ASP A 214 -41.75 41.79 12.76
C ASP A 214 -40.47 41.08 13.22
N LYS A 215 -39.80 40.33 12.32
CA LYS A 215 -38.56 39.60 12.59
C LYS A 215 -37.31 40.26 12.02
N LEU A 216 -37.45 41.37 11.28
CA LEU A 216 -36.30 42.10 10.74
C LEU A 216 -35.46 42.79 11.84
N THR A 217 -35.99 42.92 13.04
CA THR A 217 -35.29 43.43 14.23
C THR A 217 -34.57 42.34 15.01
N ASP A 218 -34.79 41.05 14.69
CA ASP A 218 -34.06 39.93 15.28
C ASP A 218 -32.80 39.65 14.47
N LEU A 219 -31.64 39.93 15.08
CA LEU A 219 -30.33 39.72 14.46
C LEU A 219 -30.15 38.29 13.99
N THR A 220 -30.59 37.31 14.78
CA THR A 220 -30.40 35.89 14.49
C THR A 220 -31.15 35.46 13.23
N THR A 221 -32.39 35.95 13.06
CA THR A 221 -33.20 35.64 11.88
C THR A 221 -32.58 36.23 10.61
N VAL A 222 -32.13 37.49 10.65
CA VAL A 222 -31.50 38.16 9.50
C VAL A 222 -30.18 37.48 9.13
N GLU A 223 -29.33 37.17 10.13
CA GLU A 223 -28.07 36.46 9.89
C GLU A 223 -28.29 35.06 9.29
N LYS A 224 -29.26 34.28 9.79
CA LYS A 224 -29.56 32.95 9.25
C LYS A 224 -30.02 32.99 7.80
N ALA A 225 -30.83 33.99 7.44
CA ALA A 225 -31.31 34.14 6.06
C ALA A 225 -30.16 34.49 5.10
N LEU A 226 -29.24 35.37 5.53
CA LEU A 226 -28.04 35.72 4.77
C LEU A 226 -27.08 34.54 4.66
N GLU A 227 -26.85 33.82 5.76
CA GLU A 227 -26.06 32.59 5.80
C GLU A 227 -26.62 31.51 4.87
N SER A 228 -27.95 31.36 4.80
CA SER A 228 -28.57 30.36 3.93
C SER A 228 -28.39 30.68 2.44
N ARG A 229 -28.34 31.95 2.04
CA ARG A 229 -28.27 32.35 0.62
C ARG A 229 -26.84 32.61 0.15
N PHE A 230 -26.01 33.20 1.02
CA PHE A 230 -24.65 33.65 0.70
C PHE A 230 -23.58 32.97 1.57
N GLY A 231 -23.96 32.13 2.52
CA GLY A 231 -23.02 31.37 3.33
C GLY A 231 -22.30 30.31 2.51
N ASP A 232 -21.06 30.05 2.89
CA ASP A 232 -20.16 29.16 2.16
C ASP A 232 -20.43 27.67 2.46
N SER A 233 -21.43 27.36 3.30
CA SER A 233 -21.75 26.00 3.75
C SER A 233 -21.98 25.03 2.57
N HIS A 234 -22.74 25.45 1.56
CA HIS A 234 -22.99 24.65 0.35
C HIS A 234 -21.74 24.44 -0.51
N LEU A 235 -20.74 25.32 -0.40
CA LEU A 235 -19.48 25.24 -1.12
C LEU A 235 -18.45 24.34 -0.42
N THR A 236 -18.67 23.99 0.85
CA THR A 236 -17.78 23.09 1.62
C THR A 236 -17.43 21.81 0.85
N GLN A 237 -18.45 21.17 0.24
CA GLN A 237 -18.25 19.93 -0.51
C GLN A 237 -17.48 20.16 -1.83
N PHE A 238 -17.67 21.32 -2.45
CA PHE A 238 -16.90 21.75 -3.62
C PHE A 238 -15.42 21.90 -3.26
N TYR A 239 -15.09 22.62 -2.19
CA TYR A 239 -13.70 22.80 -1.73
C TYR A 239 -13.04 21.48 -1.29
N ARG A 240 -13.78 20.55 -0.68
CA ARG A 240 -13.29 19.19 -0.39
C ARG A 240 -12.90 18.43 -1.66
N THR A 241 -13.65 18.63 -2.74
CA THR A 241 -13.36 18.00 -4.02
C THR A 241 -12.15 18.65 -4.67
N GLU A 242 -12.07 19.99 -4.64
CA GLU A 242 -10.93 20.76 -5.14
C GLU A 242 -9.63 20.33 -4.44
N LEU A 243 -9.64 20.20 -3.10
CA LEU A 243 -8.50 19.67 -2.31
C LEU A 243 -8.02 18.30 -2.79
N LYS A 244 -8.93 17.33 -2.95
CA LYS A 244 -8.57 15.97 -3.37
C LYS A 244 -7.92 15.94 -4.75
N THR A 245 -8.43 16.77 -5.64
CA THR A 245 -7.93 16.88 -7.02
C THR A 245 -6.73 17.81 -7.19
N ARG A 246 -6.36 18.54 -6.13
CA ARG A 246 -5.31 19.54 -6.19
C ARG A 246 -3.97 18.88 -6.50
N ARG A 247 -3.30 19.37 -7.55
CA ARG A 247 -1.95 18.98 -7.94
C ARG A 247 -1.14 20.23 -8.29
N GLN A 248 0.14 20.24 -7.96
CA GLN A 248 1.05 21.35 -8.25
C GLN A 248 1.13 21.59 -9.76
N LYS A 249 0.87 22.82 -10.20
CA LYS A 249 0.94 23.20 -11.61
C LYS A 249 2.39 23.27 -12.08
N PRO A 250 2.67 23.12 -13.39
CA PRO A 250 3.98 23.45 -13.93
C PRO A 250 4.36 24.88 -13.54
N GLU A 251 5.56 25.05 -12.97
CA GLU A 251 6.13 26.33 -12.52
C GLU A 251 5.51 26.94 -11.24
N GLU A 252 4.51 26.28 -10.64
CA GLU A 252 3.99 26.69 -9.35
C GLU A 252 5.00 26.37 -8.24
N SER A 253 5.32 27.38 -7.42
CA SER A 253 6.20 27.17 -6.27
C SER A 253 5.48 26.41 -5.15
N LEU A 254 6.26 25.71 -4.32
CA LEU A 254 5.71 24.98 -3.17
C LEU A 254 4.97 25.90 -2.20
N GLN A 255 5.38 27.16 -2.06
CA GLN A 255 4.72 28.13 -1.19
C GLN A 255 3.33 28.50 -1.71
N VAL A 256 3.18 28.70 -3.02
CA VAL A 256 1.88 29.01 -3.64
C VAL A 256 0.94 27.82 -3.50
N LEU A 257 1.44 26.60 -3.73
CA LEU A 257 0.69 25.37 -3.50
C LEU A 257 0.22 25.28 -2.03
N ALA A 258 1.13 25.48 -1.07
CA ALA A 258 0.81 25.39 0.35
C ALA A 258 -0.24 26.43 0.77
N ALA A 259 -0.11 27.68 0.33
CA ALA A 259 -1.07 28.74 0.63
C ALA A 259 -2.48 28.43 0.08
N ASP A 260 -2.55 27.83 -1.11
CA ASP A 260 -3.83 27.41 -1.69
C ASP A 260 -4.44 26.20 -0.97
N VAL A 261 -3.60 25.24 -0.55
CA VAL A 261 -4.05 24.11 0.31
C VAL A 261 -4.56 24.64 1.65
N GLU A 262 -3.87 25.56 2.31
CA GLU A 262 -4.29 26.19 3.58
C GLU A 262 -5.63 26.93 3.43
N ARG A 263 -5.78 27.70 2.34
CA ARG A 263 -7.02 28.40 2.01
C ARG A 263 -8.16 27.40 1.82
N LEU A 264 -7.95 26.35 1.02
CA LEU A 264 -8.97 25.34 0.77
C LEU A 264 -9.31 24.53 2.02
N MET A 265 -8.34 24.20 2.86
CA MET A 265 -8.56 23.51 4.14
C MET A 265 -9.42 24.36 5.09
N SER A 266 -9.16 25.66 5.14
CA SER A 266 -9.96 26.61 5.92
C SER A 266 -11.43 26.70 5.45
N LEU A 267 -11.67 26.53 4.14
CA LEU A 267 -13.00 26.55 3.56
C LEU A 267 -13.73 25.19 3.62
N ALA A 268 -13.00 24.08 3.48
CA ALA A 268 -13.54 22.72 3.42
C ALA A 268 -13.76 22.09 4.80
N TYR A 269 -13.01 22.54 5.81
CA TYR A 269 -12.94 21.95 7.15
C TYR A 269 -12.87 23.03 8.25
N ALA A 270 -13.69 24.08 8.13
CA ALA A 270 -13.77 25.17 9.11
C ALA A 270 -14.13 24.70 10.53
N GLU A 271 -14.95 23.65 10.65
CA GLU A 271 -15.42 23.09 11.94
C GLU A 271 -14.42 22.11 12.58
N CYS A 272 -13.37 21.70 11.85
CA CYS A 272 -12.40 20.74 12.34
C CYS A 272 -11.43 21.40 13.35
N PRO A 273 -11.00 20.73 14.43
CA PRO A 273 -9.97 21.25 15.33
C PRO A 273 -8.69 21.70 14.59
N PRO A 274 -8.04 22.80 15.01
CA PRO A 274 -6.89 23.37 14.29
C PRO A 274 -5.73 22.38 14.07
N ASP A 275 -5.42 21.57 15.07
CA ASP A 275 -4.36 20.54 15.05
C ASP A 275 -4.63 19.43 14.01
N VAL A 276 -5.87 18.95 13.96
CA VAL A 276 -6.31 17.97 12.97
C VAL A 276 -6.29 18.58 11.58
N ARG A 277 -6.73 19.84 11.45
CA ARG A 277 -6.73 20.57 10.18
C ARG A 277 -5.31 20.76 9.63
N GLU A 278 -4.35 21.11 10.47
CA GLU A 278 -2.93 21.25 10.10
C GLU A 278 -2.30 19.92 9.64
N SER A 279 -2.59 18.83 10.35
CA SER A 279 -2.10 17.49 9.99
C SER A 279 -2.67 17.03 8.63
N LEU A 280 -3.97 17.26 8.41
CA LEU A 280 -4.61 16.97 7.12
C LEU A 280 -4.07 17.87 6.00
N ALA A 281 -3.84 19.15 6.28
CA ALA A 281 -3.27 20.10 5.33
C ALA A 281 -1.87 19.65 4.87
N ALA A 282 -1.02 19.18 5.80
CA ALA A 282 0.28 18.61 5.48
C ALA A 282 0.16 17.42 4.53
N GLN A 283 -0.75 16.48 4.79
CA GLN A 283 -0.98 15.31 3.95
C GLN A 283 -1.43 15.70 2.52
N TYR A 284 -2.45 16.57 2.41
CA TYR A 284 -2.92 17.04 1.11
C TYR A 284 -1.85 17.82 0.34
N PHE A 285 -1.03 18.60 1.03
CA PHE A 285 0.11 19.29 0.43
C PHE A 285 1.12 18.30 -0.14
N ILE A 286 1.55 17.30 0.65
CA ILE A 286 2.50 16.26 0.22
C ILE A 286 1.96 15.52 -1.00
N ASP A 287 0.69 15.11 -0.97
CA ASP A 287 0.05 14.38 -2.07
C ASP A 287 -0.15 15.23 -3.33
N ALA A 288 -0.17 16.56 -3.18
CA ALA A 288 -0.28 17.49 -4.29
C ALA A 288 1.07 17.83 -4.96
N ILE A 289 2.22 17.56 -4.32
CA ILE A 289 3.56 17.81 -4.89
C ILE A 289 3.74 17.00 -6.17
N ARG A 290 4.19 17.67 -7.24
CA ARG A 290 4.38 17.05 -8.56
C ARG A 290 5.69 16.27 -8.69
N ASP A 291 6.74 16.72 -8.02
CA ASP A 291 8.05 16.07 -8.06
C ASP A 291 8.08 14.85 -7.13
N GLU A 292 8.24 13.66 -7.70
CA GLU A 292 8.15 12.39 -6.95
C GLU A 292 9.24 12.27 -5.86
N ASP A 293 10.47 12.72 -6.12
CA ASP A 293 11.55 12.68 -5.12
C ASP A 293 11.24 13.59 -3.93
N THR A 294 10.80 14.83 -4.19
CA THR A 294 10.39 15.78 -3.14
C THR A 294 9.17 15.24 -2.40
N GLN A 295 8.18 14.66 -3.09
CA GLN A 295 7.01 14.06 -2.45
C GLN A 295 7.41 12.92 -1.51
N HIS A 296 8.18 11.94 -1.99
CA HIS A 296 8.58 10.77 -1.20
C HIS A 296 9.46 11.16 -0.01
N SER A 297 10.41 12.06 -0.20
CA SER A 297 11.27 12.53 0.89
C SER A 297 10.48 13.27 1.97
N THR A 298 9.54 14.15 1.58
CA THR A 298 8.69 14.86 2.54
C THR A 298 7.74 13.91 3.26
N ARG A 299 7.22 12.86 2.60
CA ARG A 299 6.37 11.85 3.25
C ARG A 299 7.10 11.07 4.36
N LEU A 300 8.41 10.84 4.20
CA LEU A 300 9.23 10.15 5.22
C LEU A 300 9.53 11.00 6.47
N MET A 301 9.28 12.30 6.42
CA MET A 301 9.57 13.21 7.53
C MET A 301 8.52 13.15 8.66
N ASP A 302 7.36 12.52 8.44
CA ASP A 302 6.22 12.49 9.36
C ASP A 302 5.85 13.91 9.86
N ALA A 303 5.59 14.81 8.91
CA ALA A 303 5.26 16.21 9.18
C ALA A 303 3.97 16.34 10.00
N LYS A 304 4.05 17.05 11.13
CA LYS A 304 2.90 17.29 12.04
C LYS A 304 2.00 18.45 11.60
N ASP A 305 2.52 19.34 10.76
CA ASP A 305 1.84 20.55 10.32
C ASP A 305 2.29 20.96 8.92
N LEU A 306 1.45 21.75 8.23
CA LEU A 306 1.69 22.15 6.84
C LEU A 306 3.00 22.93 6.70
N LYS A 307 3.32 23.77 7.68
CA LYS A 307 4.50 24.62 7.66
C LYS A 307 5.78 23.80 7.75
N SER A 308 5.80 22.76 8.59
CA SER A 308 6.89 21.79 8.69
C SER A 308 7.09 21.03 7.37
N ALA A 309 6.01 20.55 6.76
CA ALA A 309 6.05 19.86 5.46
C ALA A 309 6.61 20.77 4.35
N LEU A 310 6.15 22.02 4.28
CA LEU A 310 6.62 23.02 3.33
C LEU A 310 8.11 23.32 3.54
N ALA A 311 8.52 23.58 4.78
CA ALA A 311 9.90 23.94 5.11
C ALA A 311 10.88 22.80 4.74
N TYR A 312 10.51 21.55 5.01
CA TYR A 312 11.33 20.40 4.60
C TYR A 312 11.38 20.24 3.09
N SER A 313 10.22 20.30 2.41
CA SER A 313 10.16 20.18 0.95
C SER A 313 11.05 21.22 0.25
N MET A 314 11.01 22.47 0.72
CA MET A 314 11.88 23.54 0.22
C MET A 314 13.37 23.27 0.49
N LYS A 315 13.72 22.78 1.69
CA LYS A 315 15.11 22.38 2.01
C LYS A 315 15.59 21.25 1.10
N TYR A 316 14.74 20.27 0.85
CA TYR A 316 15.05 19.14 -0.02
C TYR A 316 15.25 19.59 -1.47
N GLU A 317 14.37 20.44 -2.01
CA GLU A 317 14.54 21.01 -3.36
C GLU A 317 15.85 21.78 -3.48
N ALA A 318 16.19 22.63 -2.50
CA ALA A 318 17.44 23.37 -2.46
C ALA A 318 18.67 22.46 -2.37
N ALA A 319 18.62 21.39 -1.56
CA ALA A 319 19.71 20.42 -1.49
C ALA A 319 19.86 19.64 -2.80
N ARG A 320 18.74 19.29 -3.45
CA ARG A 320 18.73 18.53 -4.70
C ARG A 320 19.24 19.36 -5.87
N THR A 321 18.97 20.66 -5.94
CA THR A 321 19.59 21.53 -6.95
C THR A 321 21.11 21.52 -6.80
N VAL A 322 21.64 21.67 -5.58
CA VAL A 322 23.09 21.57 -5.31
C VAL A 322 23.68 20.22 -5.76
N LEU A 323 22.99 19.11 -5.51
CA LEU A 323 23.42 17.77 -5.97
C LEU A 323 23.39 17.64 -7.50
N LYS A 324 22.37 18.20 -8.17
CA LYS A 324 22.27 18.19 -9.64
C LYS A 324 23.38 19.04 -10.29
N THR A 325 23.73 20.19 -9.68
CA THR A 325 24.85 21.03 -10.13
C THR A 325 26.21 20.39 -9.83
N SER A 326 26.37 19.69 -8.71
CA SER A 326 27.64 19.00 -8.38
C SER A 326 27.89 17.75 -9.24
N ARG A 327 26.84 17.02 -9.63
CA ARG A 327 26.92 15.92 -10.60
C ARG A 327 27.29 16.39 -12.00
N HIS A 328 26.80 17.56 -12.43
CA HIS A 328 27.24 18.18 -13.68
C HIS A 328 28.68 18.74 -13.62
N ALA A 329 29.18 19.09 -12.43
CA ALA A 329 30.58 19.50 -12.24
C ALA A 329 31.56 18.31 -12.10
N ARG A 330 31.06 17.10 -11.77
CA ARG A 330 31.86 15.86 -11.65
C ARG A 330 31.63 14.87 -12.79
N SER A 331 30.98 15.25 -13.88
CA SER A 331 30.94 14.43 -15.10
C SER A 331 32.27 14.52 -15.86
N MET A 332 33.34 14.04 -15.23
CA MET A 332 34.38 13.29 -15.89
C MET A 332 34.21 11.86 -15.36
N GLU A 333 33.47 11.08 -16.16
CA GLU A 333 33.13 9.65 -16.06
C GLU A 333 33.61 8.91 -14.80
N ILE A 334 32.68 8.65 -13.88
CA ILE A 334 32.61 7.35 -13.25
C ILE A 334 31.17 6.87 -13.48
N GLU A 335 31.00 5.99 -14.47
CA GLU A 335 29.81 5.15 -14.54
C GLU A 335 29.66 4.44 -13.20
N ASP A 336 28.60 4.77 -12.45
CA ASP A 336 28.18 4.05 -11.25
C ASP A 336 27.74 2.63 -11.67
N ASN A 337 28.72 1.73 -11.82
CA ASN A 337 28.50 0.31 -12.11
C ASN A 337 27.69 -0.41 -11.01
N ASN A 338 27.51 0.19 -9.82
CA ASN A 338 26.82 -0.42 -8.69
C ASN A 338 25.28 -0.36 -8.74
N SER A 339 24.66 0.49 -9.56
CA SER A 339 23.20 0.44 -9.76
C SER A 339 22.84 -0.55 -10.87
N ARG A 340 23.53 -0.46 -12.02
CA ARG A 340 23.37 -1.42 -13.13
C ARG A 340 23.66 -2.85 -12.70
N GLU A 341 24.71 -3.11 -11.90
CA GLU A 341 25.02 -4.49 -11.48
C GLU A 341 23.96 -5.12 -10.55
N ARG A 342 23.21 -4.31 -9.79
CA ARG A 342 22.08 -4.80 -8.97
C ARG A 342 20.84 -5.09 -9.82
N ASP A 343 20.56 -4.22 -10.78
CA ASP A 343 19.44 -4.39 -11.72
C ASP A 343 19.72 -5.55 -12.69
N ASP A 344 20.96 -5.70 -13.18
CA ASP A 344 21.41 -6.81 -14.03
C ASP A 344 21.39 -8.15 -13.28
N LYS A 345 21.67 -8.15 -11.97
CA LYS A 345 21.52 -9.34 -11.11
C LYS A 345 20.06 -9.70 -10.91
N LEU A 346 19.19 -8.72 -10.66
CA LEU A 346 17.77 -8.92 -10.49
C LEU A 346 17.15 -9.45 -11.79
N GLU A 347 17.50 -8.84 -12.92
CA GLU A 347 17.08 -9.22 -14.27
C GLU A 347 17.63 -10.60 -14.65
N SER A 348 18.87 -10.94 -14.27
CA SER A 348 19.44 -12.28 -14.40
C SER A 348 18.67 -13.33 -13.59
N LEU A 349 18.24 -13.00 -12.37
CA LEU A 349 17.44 -13.88 -11.52
C LEU A 349 16.02 -14.06 -12.08
N PHE A 350 15.39 -12.98 -12.57
CA PHE A 350 14.07 -13.04 -13.22
C PHE A 350 14.13 -13.84 -14.51
N ASN A 351 15.11 -13.61 -15.37
CA ASN A 351 15.31 -14.40 -16.59
C ASN A 351 15.59 -15.88 -16.27
N ARG A 352 16.27 -16.19 -15.16
CA ARG A 352 16.55 -17.57 -14.73
C ARG A 352 15.30 -18.25 -14.14
N LEU A 353 14.44 -17.51 -13.43
CA LEU A 353 13.13 -17.96 -12.96
C LEU A 353 12.15 -18.16 -14.12
N GLU A 354 12.10 -17.23 -15.07
CA GLU A 354 11.29 -17.32 -16.27
C GLU A 354 11.72 -18.52 -17.11
N LYS A 355 13.03 -18.75 -17.28
CA LYS A 355 13.55 -19.93 -17.97
C LYS A 355 13.21 -21.24 -17.27
N LEU A 356 13.17 -21.27 -15.93
CA LEU A 356 12.71 -22.42 -15.15
C LEU A 356 11.20 -22.65 -15.30
N LEU A 357 10.40 -21.58 -15.29
CA LEU A 357 8.95 -21.63 -15.48
C LEU A 357 8.57 -22.05 -16.91
N SER A 358 9.19 -21.46 -17.94
CA SER A 358 9.01 -21.84 -19.34
C SER A 358 9.50 -23.28 -19.61
N SER A 359 10.60 -23.72 -18.98
CA SER A 359 11.04 -25.12 -19.08
C SER A 359 10.10 -26.11 -18.38
N SER A 360 9.28 -25.66 -17.42
CA SER A 360 8.26 -26.48 -16.75
C SER A 360 6.96 -26.60 -17.57
N VAL A 361 6.66 -25.60 -18.41
CA VAL A 361 5.45 -25.57 -19.25
C VAL A 361 5.72 -26.17 -20.65
N ASP A 362 6.93 -26.05 -21.19
CA ASP A 362 7.33 -26.66 -22.48
C ASP A 362 8.03 -28.03 -22.35
N GLY A 363 8.19 -28.55 -21.13
CA GLY A 363 8.70 -29.90 -20.86
C GLY A 363 7.82 -31.05 -21.38
N LYS A 364 6.71 -30.72 -22.06
CA LYS A 364 5.85 -31.68 -22.77
C LYS A 364 5.74 -31.37 -24.26
N LYS A 365 6.85 -31.06 -24.94
CA LYS A 365 7.11 -31.39 -26.36
C LYS A 365 8.55 -31.01 -26.76
N ASN A 366 9.31 -32.02 -27.22
CA ASN A 366 10.57 -31.93 -27.98
C ASN A 366 11.88 -31.70 -27.18
N THR A 367 12.50 -32.80 -26.76
CA THR A 367 13.95 -32.86 -26.53
C THR A 367 14.72 -32.92 -27.87
N PRO A 368 15.80 -32.13 -28.06
CA PRO A 368 16.67 -32.27 -29.22
C PRO A 368 17.52 -33.54 -29.10
N GLN A 369 17.52 -34.35 -30.15
CA GLN A 369 18.45 -35.47 -30.35
C GLN A 369 19.91 -34.97 -30.27
N ARG A 370 20.54 -35.12 -29.10
CA ARG A 370 22.01 -35.18 -29.02
C ARG A 370 22.42 -36.53 -29.62
N LYS A 371 23.07 -36.47 -30.78
CA LYS A 371 23.68 -37.62 -31.46
C LYS A 371 24.75 -38.22 -30.56
N SER A 372 24.43 -39.26 -29.80
CA SER A 372 25.43 -40.24 -29.38
C SER A 372 25.73 -41.12 -30.59
N SER A 373 27.00 -41.16 -31.00
CA SER A 373 27.44 -42.12 -32.02
C SER A 373 27.42 -43.52 -31.41
N VAL A 374 26.31 -44.24 -31.58
CA VAL A 374 26.24 -45.67 -31.25
C VAL A 374 26.65 -46.45 -32.50
N THR A 375 27.75 -47.19 -32.40
CA THR A 375 28.17 -48.16 -33.41
C THR A 375 27.29 -49.41 -33.31
N CYS A 376 26.87 -49.95 -34.46
CA CYS A 376 26.16 -51.23 -34.51
C CYS A 376 27.15 -52.37 -34.20
N TRP A 377 26.88 -53.14 -33.15
CA TRP A 377 27.72 -54.26 -32.68
C TRP A 377 27.85 -55.44 -33.67
N ARG A 378 27.15 -55.42 -34.82
CA ARG A 378 27.22 -56.47 -35.86
C ARG A 378 28.03 -56.10 -37.10
N CYS A 379 28.30 -54.81 -37.38
CA CYS A 379 28.95 -54.39 -38.63
C CYS A 379 29.80 -53.09 -38.57
N ASN A 380 30.03 -52.53 -37.38
CA ASN A 380 31.02 -51.49 -37.09
C ASN A 380 31.14 -50.29 -38.07
N ASN A 381 30.01 -49.74 -38.57
CA ASN A 381 30.00 -48.52 -39.38
C ASN A 381 28.99 -47.47 -38.87
N ARG A 382 29.33 -46.17 -38.98
CA ARG A 382 28.56 -45.04 -38.43
C ARG A 382 27.57 -44.46 -39.45
N LYS A 383 26.25 -44.64 -39.27
CA LYS A 383 25.20 -43.80 -39.89
C LYS A 383 23.98 -43.61 -38.99
N THR A 384 23.32 -42.46 -39.13
CA THR A 384 22.27 -41.90 -38.27
C THR A 384 20.87 -42.47 -38.54
N ASN A 385 20.05 -42.33 -37.51
CA ASN A 385 18.70 -42.86 -37.26
C ASN A 385 17.70 -42.82 -38.45
N THR A 386 17.30 -44.00 -38.96
CA THR A 386 15.92 -44.28 -39.43
C THR A 386 15.69 -45.78 -39.45
N ARG A 387 14.52 -46.17 -38.94
CA ARG A 387 14.05 -47.55 -38.80
C ARG A 387 13.63 -48.11 -40.16
N GLN A 388 14.56 -48.53 -41.02
CA GLN A 388 14.31 -49.47 -42.13
C GLN A 388 15.62 -49.88 -42.82
N SER A 389 15.78 -51.18 -43.07
CA SER A 389 16.81 -51.85 -43.89
C SER A 389 18.23 -52.05 -43.31
N CYS A 390 18.41 -53.12 -42.52
CA CYS A 390 19.67 -53.87 -42.50
C CYS A 390 19.42 -55.22 -43.17
N GLY A 391 19.44 -55.23 -44.51
CA GLY A 391 19.36 -56.45 -45.29
C GLY A 391 20.75 -57.01 -45.55
N ALA A 392 21.14 -58.06 -44.84
CA ALA A 392 22.27 -58.90 -45.21
C ALA A 392 21.74 -60.30 -45.50
N LYS A 393 21.56 -60.59 -46.79
CA LYS A 393 21.44 -61.95 -47.33
C LYS A 393 22.71 -62.70 -46.95
N VAL A 394 22.58 -63.81 -46.24
CA VAL A 394 23.66 -64.80 -46.13
C VAL A 394 23.46 -65.77 -47.28
N ALA A 395 24.27 -65.63 -48.32
CA ALA A 395 24.45 -66.64 -49.35
C ALA A 395 25.50 -67.66 -48.88
N PHE A 396 25.28 -68.90 -49.30
CA PHE A 396 26.05 -70.12 -49.05
C PHE A 396 27.49 -70.11 -49.61
N SER A 397 28.23 -71.16 -49.19
CA SER A 397 29.45 -71.77 -49.77
C SER A 397 30.77 -71.26 -49.19
N GLU A 398 31.71 -72.09 -48.73
CA GLU A 398 32.03 -73.53 -48.87
C GLU A 398 32.44 -74.15 -47.53
#